data_AF-A0A5N4DZ60-F1
#
_entry.id   AF-A0A5N4DZ60-F1
#
_cell.length_a   1.000
_cell.length_b   1.000
_cell.length_c   1.000
_cell.angle_alpha   90.00
_cell.angle_beta   90.00
_cell.angle_gamma   90.00
#
_symmetry.space_group_name_H-M   'P 1'
#
loop_
_entity.id
_entity.type
_entity.pdbx_description
1 polymer ?
#
loop_
_entity_poly.entity_id
_entity_poly.type
_entity_poly.pdbx_seq_one_letter_code
_entity_poly.pdbx_strand_id
1 'polypeptide(L)'
;MDEVEWMPRQPKAEDLRVGLISWAGSYLTFETYKNMVTATAKGLGRRQFECDGESPNLQIRSANGCYLAQRRHRTILADGHPLESDTFFRMHWNCGRIILQSPNGRFLGIAPNGLLMANATIPGPNEEFGIRLANRPFLALRGRYGYVGTSSEHDLLQCNMDQPDCIHLLPCRQGIYHFQAQSGSFWSITSFGTFRPWGKFALNFCIELQGSNLLTVLAPNGFYMRSDRSGTLVADSEDITRECIWEF
;
A
#
# COMPACT_ATOMS: atom_id res chain seq x y z
N MET A 1 25.19 -14.17 -21.57
CA MET A 1 25.28 -13.72 -20.17
C MET A 1 23.85 -13.76 -19.68
N ASP A 2 23.49 -14.86 -19.03
CA ASP A 2 22.10 -15.18 -18.73
C ASP A 2 21.51 -14.11 -17.81
N GLU A 3 20.39 -13.51 -18.23
CA GLU A 3 19.59 -12.64 -17.37
C GLU A 3 19.09 -13.50 -16.22
N VAL A 4 19.79 -13.46 -15.08
CA VAL A 4 19.31 -14.03 -13.83
C VAL A 4 18.01 -13.29 -13.50
N GLU A 5 16.89 -13.98 -13.68
CA GLU A 5 15.56 -13.44 -13.39
C GLU A 5 15.54 -13.08 -11.90
N TRP A 6 15.47 -11.78 -11.60
CA TRP A 6 15.23 -11.30 -10.25
C TRP A 6 13.88 -11.85 -9.82
N MET A 7 13.88 -12.72 -8.81
CA MET A 7 12.66 -13.26 -8.21
C MET A 7 12.49 -12.69 -6.81
N PRO A 8 11.31 -12.12 -6.49
CA PRO A 8 10.96 -11.76 -5.13
C PRO A 8 11.17 -12.92 -4.17
N ARG A 9 11.62 -12.65 -2.95
CA ARG A 9 11.70 -13.69 -1.91
C ARG A 9 10.29 -14.13 -1.55
N GLN A 10 10.11 -15.44 -1.31
CA GLN A 10 8.84 -15.97 -0.83
C GLN A 10 8.52 -15.35 0.55
N PRO A 11 7.33 -14.75 0.70
CA PRO A 11 6.94 -14.13 1.96
C PRO A 11 6.71 -15.19 3.04
N LYS A 12 7.09 -14.89 4.28
CA LYS A 12 6.55 -15.61 5.43
C LYS A 12 5.16 -15.03 5.72
N ALA A 13 4.19 -15.91 6.01
CA ALA A 13 2.77 -15.56 6.22
C ALA A 13 2.50 -14.61 7.40
N GLU A 14 3.53 -14.14 8.12
CA GLU A 14 3.41 -13.38 9.37
C GLU A 14 3.64 -11.87 9.19
N ASP A 15 4.09 -11.40 8.02
CA ASP A 15 4.90 -10.17 7.95
C ASP A 15 4.22 -8.88 7.49
N LEU A 16 3.06 -8.90 6.83
CA LEU A 16 2.38 -7.66 6.45
C LEU A 16 0.98 -7.57 7.00
N ARG A 17 0.83 -6.68 7.98
CA ARG A 17 -0.47 -6.33 8.54
C ARG A 17 -0.81 -4.92 8.16
N VAL A 18 -1.96 -4.73 7.52
CA VAL A 18 -2.42 -3.40 7.13
C VAL A 18 -3.72 -3.04 7.83
N GLY A 19 -3.89 -1.74 8.09
CA GLY A 19 -5.17 -1.14 8.44
C GLY A 19 -5.73 -0.39 7.25
N LEU A 20 -7.02 -0.56 6.98
CA LEU A 20 -7.74 0.29 6.04
C LEU A 20 -8.31 1.49 6.81
N ILE A 21 -7.99 2.70 6.34
CA ILE A 21 -8.44 3.95 6.94
C ILE A 21 -9.37 4.70 5.98
N SER A 22 -10.52 5.12 6.48
CA SER A 22 -11.49 5.89 5.71
C SER A 22 -11.03 7.32 5.46
N TRP A 23 -11.68 7.98 4.49
CA TRP A 23 -11.55 9.43 4.29
C TRP A 23 -11.76 10.25 5.58
N ALA A 24 -12.69 9.82 6.44
CA ALA A 24 -12.97 10.46 7.73
C ALA A 24 -11.90 10.19 8.81
N GLY A 25 -10.81 9.49 8.47
CA GLY A 25 -9.70 9.18 9.39
C GLY A 25 -10.00 8.06 10.38
N SER A 26 -11.09 7.31 10.17
CA SER A 26 -11.49 6.20 11.03
C SER A 26 -11.06 4.87 10.41
N TYR A 27 -10.56 3.96 11.23
CA TYR A 27 -10.09 2.65 10.79
C TYR A 27 -11.25 1.67 10.66
N LEU A 28 -11.19 0.85 9.62
CA LEU A 28 -12.09 -0.28 9.48
C LEU A 28 -11.77 -1.29 10.58
N THR A 29 -12.79 -1.66 11.31
CA THR A 29 -12.74 -2.62 12.41
C THR A 29 -13.87 -3.60 12.30
N PHE A 30 -13.52 -4.86 12.48
CA PHE A 30 -14.48 -5.93 12.68
C PHE A 30 -15.09 -5.84 14.09
N GLU A 31 -16.37 -6.18 14.24
CA GLU A 31 -17.06 -6.36 15.53
C GLU A 31 -17.36 -7.85 15.76
N THR A 32 -16.81 -8.41 16.86
CA THR A 32 -16.78 -9.87 17.07
C THR A 32 -18.15 -10.52 17.22
N TYR A 33 -19.11 -9.83 17.83
CA TYR A 33 -20.40 -10.43 18.18
C TYR A 33 -21.40 -10.45 17.03
N LYS A 34 -21.25 -9.58 16.03
CA LYS A 34 -22.20 -9.43 14.92
C LYS A 34 -21.61 -9.78 13.56
N ASN A 35 -20.33 -10.12 13.52
CA ASN A 35 -19.52 -10.22 12.32
C ASN A 35 -19.57 -8.99 11.39
N MET A 36 -19.92 -7.83 11.92
CA MET A 36 -20.07 -6.60 11.15
C MET A 36 -18.72 -5.90 11.03
N VAL A 37 -18.55 -5.15 9.94
CA VAL A 37 -17.40 -4.28 9.74
C VAL A 37 -17.85 -2.82 9.82
N THR A 38 -17.19 -2.04 10.68
CA THR A 38 -17.50 -0.64 10.94
C THR A 38 -16.26 0.23 10.82
N ALA A 39 -16.42 1.52 10.55
CA ALA A 39 -15.32 2.48 10.46
C ALA A 39 -15.46 3.56 11.54
N THR A 40 -15.35 3.17 12.79
CA THR A 40 -15.53 4.06 13.96
C THR A 40 -14.27 4.17 14.83
N ALA A 41 -13.28 3.30 14.60
CA ALA A 41 -12.08 3.26 15.42
C ALA A 41 -11.11 4.40 15.08
N LYS A 42 -10.50 4.99 16.12
CA LYS A 42 -9.51 6.07 15.97
C LYS A 42 -8.06 5.58 15.84
N GLY A 43 -7.84 4.28 16.00
CA GLY A 43 -6.51 3.69 15.99
C GLY A 43 -6.48 2.32 15.34
N LEU A 44 -5.29 1.95 14.88
CA LEU A 44 -5.04 0.68 14.22
C LEU A 44 -4.97 -0.43 15.28
N GLY A 45 -6.07 -1.17 15.42
CA GLY A 45 -6.17 -2.28 16.37
C GLY A 45 -5.59 -3.59 15.84
N ARG A 46 -5.68 -4.65 16.65
CA ARG A 46 -5.23 -6.03 16.36
C ARG A 46 -6.09 -6.75 15.29
N ARG A 47 -6.94 -6.02 14.56
CA ARG A 47 -7.94 -6.51 13.58
C ARG A 47 -7.53 -6.09 12.17
N GLN A 48 -6.35 -6.55 11.76
CA GLN A 48 -5.70 -6.17 10.51
C GLN A 48 -6.15 -7.04 9.35
N PHE A 49 -5.93 -6.53 8.14
CA PHE A 49 -6.25 -7.19 6.89
C PHE A 49 -4.99 -7.75 6.24
N GLU A 50 -5.10 -8.97 5.72
CA GLU A 50 -4.09 -9.64 4.87
C GLU A 50 -4.59 -9.53 3.42
N CYS A 51 -3.68 -9.19 2.50
CA CYS A 51 -3.92 -9.03 1.07
C CYS A 51 -3.05 -10.06 0.33
N ASP A 52 -3.68 -10.88 -0.52
CA ASP A 52 -2.95 -11.70 -1.48
C ASP A 52 -2.81 -10.90 -2.78
N GLY A 53 -1.58 -10.52 -3.13
CA GLY A 53 -1.31 -9.55 -4.20
C GLY A 53 -1.08 -10.16 -5.57
N GLU A 54 -1.24 -11.47 -5.74
CA GLU A 54 -1.03 -12.11 -7.05
C GLU A 54 -2.25 -12.04 -7.99
N SER A 55 -3.39 -11.51 -7.51
CA SER A 55 -4.66 -11.48 -8.23
C SER A 55 -5.30 -10.08 -8.25
N PRO A 56 -5.98 -9.68 -9.34
CA PRO A 56 -6.78 -8.45 -9.38
C PRO A 56 -7.96 -8.48 -8.39
N ASN A 57 -8.30 -9.67 -7.90
CA ASN A 57 -9.27 -9.89 -6.85
C ASN A 57 -8.56 -10.04 -5.51
N LEU A 58 -8.83 -9.09 -4.62
CA LEU A 58 -8.39 -9.02 -3.24
C LEU A 58 -9.37 -9.75 -2.32
N GLN A 59 -8.85 -10.63 -1.49
CA GLN A 59 -9.54 -11.12 -0.31
C GLN A 59 -9.05 -10.39 0.93
N ILE A 60 -9.98 -10.04 1.81
CA ILE A 60 -9.67 -9.23 2.98
C ILE A 60 -9.95 -10.07 4.23
N ARG A 61 -8.89 -10.60 4.84
CA ARG A 61 -9.00 -11.47 6.02
C ARG A 61 -9.10 -10.66 7.31
N SER A 62 -10.07 -10.97 8.16
CA SER A 62 -10.23 -10.33 9.47
C SER A 62 -9.45 -11.09 10.57
N ALA A 63 -9.26 -10.46 11.73
CA ALA A 63 -8.52 -11.08 12.85
C ALA A 63 -9.14 -12.34 13.46
N ASN A 64 -10.42 -12.64 13.20
CA ASN A 64 -11.02 -13.92 13.58
C ASN A 64 -10.67 -15.06 12.61
N GLY A 65 -9.88 -14.78 11.56
CA GLY A 65 -9.49 -15.73 10.53
C GLY A 65 -10.50 -15.87 9.38
N CYS A 66 -11.69 -15.28 9.49
CA CYS A 66 -12.71 -15.24 8.44
C CYS A 66 -12.43 -14.11 7.46
N TYR A 67 -13.03 -14.19 6.28
CA TYR A 67 -12.88 -13.21 5.21
C TYR A 67 -14.08 -12.27 5.15
N LEU A 68 -13.84 -11.03 4.73
CA LEU A 68 -14.91 -10.14 4.34
C LEU A 68 -15.66 -10.75 3.17
N ALA A 69 -16.98 -10.69 3.24
CA ALA A 69 -17.86 -11.26 2.24
C ALA A 69 -19.05 -10.34 2.01
N GLN A 70 -19.43 -10.21 0.74
CA GLN A 70 -20.63 -9.51 0.35
C GLN A 70 -21.86 -10.38 0.62
N ARG A 71 -22.80 -9.90 1.43
CA ARG A 71 -24.03 -10.62 1.77
C ARG A 71 -25.28 -9.93 1.21
N ARG A 72 -26.44 -10.51 1.52
CA ARG A 72 -27.76 -9.95 1.13
C ARG A 72 -27.91 -8.53 1.63
N HIS A 73 -28.74 -7.73 0.95
CA HIS A 73 -28.95 -6.32 1.27
C HIS A 73 -27.66 -5.47 1.27
N ARG A 74 -26.64 -5.90 0.50
CA ARG A 74 -25.40 -5.14 0.26
C ARG A 74 -24.54 -4.94 1.51
N THR A 75 -24.76 -5.75 2.54
CA THR A 75 -23.94 -5.72 3.75
C THR A 75 -22.60 -6.41 3.50
N ILE A 76 -21.55 -5.93 4.16
CA ILE A 76 -20.26 -6.61 4.20
C ILE A 76 -20.07 -7.18 5.61
N LEU A 77 -19.92 -8.50 5.70
CA LEU A 77 -19.67 -9.22 6.96
C LEU A 77 -18.32 -9.91 6.91
N ALA A 78 -17.70 -10.15 8.06
CA ALA A 78 -16.46 -10.91 8.17
C ALA A 78 -16.74 -12.34 8.67
N ASP A 79 -17.51 -13.08 7.88
CA ASP A 79 -17.95 -14.45 8.13
C ASP A 79 -17.68 -15.39 6.94
N GLY A 80 -16.97 -14.91 5.91
CA GLY A 80 -16.74 -15.68 4.69
C GLY A 80 -15.57 -16.66 4.79
N HIS A 81 -15.65 -17.69 3.96
CA HIS A 81 -14.60 -18.67 3.74
C HIS A 81 -13.75 -18.35 2.49
N PRO A 82 -12.47 -18.74 2.45
CA PRO A 82 -11.55 -18.37 1.37
C PRO A 82 -11.96 -18.85 -0.03
N LEU A 83 -12.80 -19.88 -0.13
CA LEU A 83 -13.26 -20.43 -1.41
C LEU A 83 -14.60 -19.82 -1.88
N GLU A 84 -15.22 -18.95 -1.09
CA GLU A 84 -16.49 -18.30 -1.46
C GLU A 84 -16.26 -17.18 -2.47
N SER A 85 -17.00 -17.20 -3.58
CA SER A 85 -16.99 -16.12 -4.58
C SER A 85 -17.31 -14.75 -3.99
N ASP A 86 -18.13 -14.69 -2.93
CA ASP A 86 -18.56 -13.47 -2.26
C ASP A 86 -17.42 -12.75 -1.51
N THR A 87 -16.27 -13.40 -1.35
CA THR A 87 -15.09 -12.86 -0.63
C THR A 87 -14.06 -12.19 -1.54
N PHE A 88 -14.25 -12.26 -2.86
CA PHE A 88 -13.32 -11.73 -3.84
C PHE A 88 -13.75 -10.32 -4.28
N PHE A 89 -13.01 -9.30 -3.86
CA PHE A 89 -13.26 -7.91 -4.24
C PHE A 89 -12.27 -7.46 -5.31
N ARG A 90 -12.71 -6.79 -6.36
CA ARG A 90 -11.76 -6.14 -7.28
C ARG A 90 -11.19 -4.89 -6.62
N MET A 91 -9.88 -4.73 -6.70
CA MET A 91 -9.17 -3.59 -6.13
C MET A 91 -8.72 -2.65 -7.24
N HIS A 92 -8.96 -1.35 -7.06
CA HIS A 92 -8.46 -0.30 -7.92
C HIS A 92 -7.63 0.70 -7.09
N TRP A 93 -6.42 1.00 -7.55
CA TRP A 93 -5.58 2.03 -6.97
C TRP A 93 -5.97 3.42 -7.49
N ASN A 94 -5.94 4.40 -6.59
CA ASN A 94 -6.09 5.82 -6.88
C ASN A 94 -5.12 6.60 -5.99
N CYS A 95 -3.89 6.80 -6.47
CA CYS A 95 -2.85 7.60 -5.82
C CYS A 95 -2.62 7.23 -4.34
N GLY A 96 -2.33 5.95 -4.06
CA GLY A 96 -2.13 5.42 -2.69
C GLY A 96 -3.40 5.10 -1.91
N ARG A 97 -4.57 5.34 -2.49
CA ARG A 97 -5.86 4.88 -1.96
C ARG A 97 -6.36 3.70 -2.77
N ILE A 98 -7.17 2.87 -2.13
CA ILE A 98 -7.85 1.77 -2.77
C ILE A 98 -9.35 2.02 -2.85
N ILE A 99 -9.94 1.59 -3.94
CA ILE A 99 -11.37 1.50 -4.15
C ILE A 99 -11.67 0.01 -4.34
N LEU A 100 -12.62 -0.50 -3.55
CA LEU A 100 -12.98 -1.92 -3.55
C LEU A 100 -14.34 -2.12 -4.20
N GLN A 101 -14.39 -2.98 -5.21
CA GLN A 101 -15.62 -3.37 -5.89
C GLN A 101 -15.99 -4.80 -5.50
N SER A 102 -17.20 -4.98 -5.00
CA SER A 102 -17.76 -6.29 -4.67
C SER A 102 -18.12 -7.11 -5.90
N PRO A 103 -18.29 -8.44 -5.78
CA PRO A 103 -18.68 -9.33 -6.88
C PRO A 103 -19.95 -8.91 -7.61
N ASN A 104 -20.89 -8.23 -6.94
CA ASN A 104 -22.11 -7.72 -7.58
C ASN A 104 -21.90 -6.43 -8.40
N GLY A 105 -20.66 -5.94 -8.51
CA GLY A 105 -20.29 -4.74 -9.26
C GLY A 105 -20.42 -3.42 -8.49
N ARG A 106 -20.81 -3.44 -7.21
CA ARG A 106 -20.92 -2.23 -6.38
C ARG A 106 -19.66 -1.96 -5.57
N PHE A 107 -19.40 -0.68 -5.33
CA PHE A 107 -18.27 -0.22 -4.56
C PHE A 107 -18.58 -0.21 -3.06
N LEU A 108 -17.58 -0.60 -2.28
CA LEU A 108 -17.62 -0.62 -0.82
C LEU A 108 -17.44 0.81 -0.31
N GLY A 109 -18.34 1.24 0.56
CA GLY A 109 -18.27 2.52 1.22
C GLY A 109 -18.81 2.44 2.64
N ILE A 110 -18.59 3.51 3.39
CA ILE A 110 -19.07 3.62 4.77
C ILE A 110 -20.43 4.32 4.77
N ALA A 111 -21.46 3.61 5.22
CA ALA A 111 -22.79 4.17 5.40
C ALA A 111 -22.82 5.19 6.55
N PRO A 112 -23.83 6.09 6.62
CA PRO A 112 -23.90 7.12 7.67
C PRO A 112 -23.89 6.60 9.12
N ASN A 113 -24.31 5.35 9.31
CA ASN A 113 -24.27 4.65 10.60
C ASN A 113 -22.91 3.99 10.90
N GLY A 114 -21.89 4.22 10.07
CA GLY A 114 -20.54 3.71 10.23
C GLY A 114 -20.31 2.29 9.69
N LEU A 115 -21.33 1.63 9.12
CA LEU A 115 -21.21 0.28 8.60
C LEU A 115 -20.56 0.24 7.21
N LEU A 116 -19.75 -0.78 6.96
CA LEU A 116 -19.23 -1.06 5.61
C LEU A 116 -20.31 -1.75 4.75
N MET A 117 -20.60 -1.16 3.59
CA MET A 117 -21.64 -1.65 2.68
C MET A 117 -21.22 -1.52 1.22
N ALA A 118 -21.67 -2.43 0.35
CA ALA A 118 -21.46 -2.39 -1.09
C ALA A 118 -22.64 -1.70 -1.80
N ASN A 119 -22.81 -0.40 -1.60
CA ASN A 119 -23.98 0.34 -2.08
C ASN A 119 -23.75 1.12 -3.37
N ALA A 120 -22.56 1.71 -3.53
CA ALA A 120 -22.28 2.68 -4.57
C ALA A 120 -22.14 2.01 -5.95
N THR A 121 -22.67 2.66 -6.99
CA THR A 121 -22.49 2.26 -8.39
C THR A 121 -21.36 3.03 -9.08
N ILE A 122 -20.99 4.17 -8.51
CA ILE A 122 -19.88 5.03 -8.93
C ILE A 122 -19.13 5.38 -7.63
N PRO A 123 -17.80 5.19 -7.57
CA PRO A 123 -17.06 5.46 -6.34
C PRO A 123 -16.94 6.97 -6.10
N GLY A 124 -17.03 7.38 -4.84
CA GLY A 124 -16.71 8.74 -4.38
C GLY A 124 -15.79 8.72 -3.16
N PRO A 125 -15.64 9.86 -2.46
CA PRO A 125 -14.74 9.95 -1.30
C PRO A 125 -15.03 8.95 -0.17
N ASN A 126 -16.27 8.46 -0.05
CA ASN A 126 -16.66 7.48 0.98
C ASN A 126 -16.30 6.03 0.60
N GLU A 127 -15.96 5.79 -0.67
CA GLU A 127 -15.56 4.49 -1.22
C GLU A 127 -14.03 4.37 -1.37
N GLU A 128 -13.29 5.43 -1.00
CA GLU A 128 -11.83 5.45 -0.98
C GLU A 128 -11.28 5.12 0.42
N PHE A 129 -10.35 4.17 0.47
CA PHE A 129 -9.65 3.78 1.69
C PHE A 129 -8.15 3.96 1.53
N GLY A 130 -7.49 4.56 2.50
CA GLY A 130 -6.04 4.55 2.57
C GLY A 130 -5.52 3.24 3.16
N ILE A 131 -4.34 2.83 2.73
CA ILE A 131 -3.60 1.74 3.39
C ILE A 131 -2.66 2.32 4.42
N ARG A 132 -2.77 1.81 5.65
CA ARG A 132 -1.87 2.11 6.76
C ARG A 132 -1.06 0.87 7.11
N LEU A 133 0.25 0.90 6.83
CA LEU A 133 1.15 -0.18 7.22
C LEU A 133 1.23 -0.25 8.75
N ALA A 134 0.89 -1.41 9.32
CA ALA A 134 1.02 -1.65 10.75
C ALA A 134 2.41 -2.18 11.07
N ASN A 135 3.01 -1.73 12.18
CA ASN A 135 4.30 -2.21 12.66
C ASN A 135 5.47 -2.07 11.66
N ARG A 136 5.38 -1.12 10.72
CA ARG A 136 6.46 -0.76 9.79
C ARG A 136 6.72 0.76 9.87
N PRO A 137 7.50 1.21 10.88
CA PRO A 137 7.85 2.62 11.03
C PRO A 137 8.91 3.10 10.02
N PHE A 138 9.58 2.16 9.34
CA PHE A 138 10.52 2.45 8.27
C PHE A 138 10.40 1.40 7.15
N LEU A 139 10.96 1.71 5.98
CA LEU A 139 11.16 0.81 4.85
C LEU A 139 12.63 0.66 4.53
N ALA A 140 12.99 -0.49 3.96
CA ALA A 140 14.25 -0.72 3.28
C ALA A 140 13.89 -1.27 1.88
N LEU A 141 14.10 -0.48 0.84
CA LEU A 141 13.61 -0.83 -0.50
C LEU A 141 14.68 -1.59 -1.28
N ARG A 142 14.31 -2.75 -1.84
CA ARG A 142 15.13 -3.52 -2.77
C ARG A 142 14.44 -3.61 -4.12
N GLY A 143 15.09 -3.09 -5.15
CA GLY A 143 14.61 -3.14 -6.52
C GLY A 143 15.33 -4.20 -7.36
N ARG A 144 15.22 -4.03 -8.68
CA ARG A 144 15.81 -4.94 -9.68
C ARG A 144 17.34 -5.01 -9.60
N TYR A 145 18.01 -3.89 -9.33
CA TYR A 145 19.47 -3.78 -9.40
C TYR A 145 20.17 -3.77 -8.04
N GLY A 146 19.44 -3.75 -6.93
CA GLY A 146 20.01 -3.69 -5.58
C GLY A 146 19.09 -2.95 -4.61
N TYR A 147 19.67 -2.52 -3.49
CA TYR A 147 18.98 -1.72 -2.50
C TYR A 147 18.99 -0.23 -2.85
N VAL A 148 17.97 0.47 -2.38
CA VAL A 148 17.93 1.93 -2.40
C VAL A 148 18.74 2.46 -1.24
N GLY A 149 19.67 3.36 -1.53
CA GLY A 149 20.52 3.96 -0.51
C GLY A 149 21.40 5.09 -0.99
N THR A 150 22.15 5.63 -0.04
CA THR A 150 23.14 6.68 -0.29
C THR A 150 24.50 6.09 -0.63
N SER A 151 25.26 6.78 -1.49
CA SER A 151 26.64 6.43 -1.83
C SER A 151 27.56 7.59 -1.48
N SER A 152 28.79 7.29 -1.04
CA SER A 152 29.82 8.32 -0.84
C SER A 152 30.31 8.94 -2.15
N GLU A 153 30.10 8.27 -3.28
CA GLU A 153 30.56 8.69 -4.60
C GLU A 153 29.52 9.52 -5.36
N HIS A 154 28.26 9.52 -4.90
CA HIS A 154 27.14 10.11 -5.61
C HIS A 154 26.25 10.95 -4.69
N ASP A 155 25.91 12.15 -5.15
CA ASP A 155 24.99 13.03 -4.42
C ASP A 155 23.52 12.59 -4.52
N LEU A 156 23.20 11.72 -5.48
CA LEU A 156 21.84 11.24 -5.72
C LEU A 156 21.63 9.88 -5.05
N LEU A 157 20.40 9.60 -4.64
CA LEU A 157 20.02 8.27 -4.17
C LEU A 157 20.23 7.24 -5.30
N GLN A 158 20.87 6.14 -4.93
CA GLN A 158 21.13 5.01 -5.80
C GLN A 158 20.16 3.87 -5.51
N CYS A 159 20.05 2.92 -6.42
CA CYS A 159 19.18 1.74 -6.37
C CYS A 159 19.93 0.44 -6.71
N ASN A 160 21.26 0.48 -6.68
CA ASN A 160 22.18 -0.64 -6.92
C ASN A 160 23.11 -0.88 -5.72
N MET A 161 22.69 -0.47 -4.52
CA MET A 161 23.50 -0.60 -3.31
C MET A 161 23.45 -2.04 -2.76
N ASP A 162 24.52 -2.47 -2.11
CA ASP A 162 24.56 -3.77 -1.41
C ASP A 162 23.79 -3.76 -0.09
N GLN A 163 23.67 -2.59 0.56
CA GLN A 163 22.96 -2.39 1.81
C GLN A 163 21.92 -1.27 1.65
N PRO A 164 20.74 -1.40 2.28
CA PRO A 164 19.70 -0.38 2.22
C PRO A 164 19.93 0.77 3.19
N ASP A 165 19.48 1.95 2.79
CA ASP A 165 19.17 3.01 3.74
C ASP A 165 17.81 2.73 4.41
N CYS A 166 17.69 3.07 5.69
CA CYS A 166 16.38 3.05 6.35
C CYS A 166 15.60 4.33 6.03
N ILE A 167 14.40 4.16 5.47
CA ILE A 167 13.49 5.24 5.12
C ILE A 167 12.40 5.31 6.18
N HIS A 168 12.45 6.30 7.07
CA HIS A 168 11.39 6.50 8.06
C HIS A 168 10.10 6.95 7.38
N LEU A 169 9.00 6.26 7.69
CA LEU A 169 7.68 6.54 7.14
C LEU A 169 6.91 7.44 8.10
N LEU A 170 6.73 8.70 7.71
CA LEU A 170 5.86 9.63 8.43
C LEU A 170 4.49 9.70 7.73
N PRO A 171 3.40 9.24 8.35
CA PRO A 171 2.07 9.29 7.73
C PRO A 171 1.57 10.73 7.69
N CYS A 172 1.11 11.18 6.53
CA CYS A 172 0.55 12.52 6.35
C CYS A 172 -0.98 12.48 6.21
N ARG A 173 -1.47 11.72 5.23
CA ARG A 173 -2.89 11.51 4.94
C ARG A 173 -3.12 10.05 4.57
N GLN A 174 -4.37 9.66 4.36
CA GLN A 174 -4.75 8.31 3.92
C GLN A 174 -3.98 7.92 2.64
N GLY A 175 -3.09 6.92 2.75
CA GLY A 175 -2.27 6.44 1.63
C GLY A 175 -1.02 7.27 1.31
N ILE A 176 -0.81 8.40 1.98
CA ILE A 176 0.27 9.35 1.70
C ILE A 176 1.26 9.39 2.86
N TYR A 177 2.53 9.22 2.52
CA TYR A 177 3.65 9.19 3.44
C TYR A 177 4.71 10.23 3.06
N HIS A 178 5.43 10.71 4.06
CA HIS A 178 6.67 11.45 3.87
C HIS A 178 7.82 10.52 4.17
N PHE A 179 8.83 10.55 3.31
CA PHE A 179 10.03 9.73 3.45
C PHE A 179 11.12 10.57 4.11
N GLN A 180 11.53 10.16 5.30
CA GLN A 180 12.58 10.80 6.07
C GLN A 180 13.81 9.90 6.10
N ALA A 181 14.97 10.43 5.74
CA ALA A 181 16.25 9.75 5.82
C ALA A 181 16.69 9.58 7.29
N GLN A 182 17.63 8.68 7.54
CA GLN A 182 18.18 8.45 8.89
C GLN A 182 18.78 9.71 9.53
N SER A 183 19.23 10.68 8.73
CA SER A 183 19.74 11.98 9.20
C SER A 183 18.65 12.91 9.76
N GLY A 184 17.37 12.53 9.64
CA GLY A 184 16.22 13.37 9.99
C GLY A 184 15.79 14.33 8.87
N SER A 185 16.56 14.42 7.78
CA SER A 185 16.16 15.18 6.58
C SER A 185 15.14 14.42 5.74
N PHE A 186 14.43 15.12 4.85
CA PHE A 186 13.43 14.50 3.98
C PHE A 186 14.02 14.09 2.63
N TRP A 187 13.40 13.10 2.00
CA TRP A 187 13.66 12.87 0.58
C TRP A 187 13.14 14.06 -0.23
N SER A 188 13.96 14.52 -1.17
CA SER A 188 13.62 15.55 -2.15
C SER A 188 13.76 15.00 -3.56
N ILE A 189 13.05 15.61 -4.50
CA ILE A 189 13.09 15.27 -5.92
C ILE A 189 13.64 16.45 -6.74
N THR A 190 14.48 16.18 -7.72
CA THR A 190 15.00 17.19 -8.65
C THR A 190 14.05 17.41 -9.82
N SER A 191 14.31 18.42 -10.65
CA SER A 191 13.57 18.65 -11.90
C SER A 191 13.69 17.50 -12.91
N PHE A 192 14.68 16.62 -12.74
CA PHE A 192 14.91 15.46 -13.60
C PHE A 192 14.30 14.17 -13.03
N GLY A 193 13.50 14.26 -11.96
CA GLY A 193 12.89 13.09 -11.34
C GLY A 193 13.86 12.22 -10.52
N THR A 194 15.07 12.70 -10.23
CA THR A 194 16.04 12.00 -9.35
C THR A 194 15.90 12.43 -7.90
N PHE A 195 16.39 11.64 -6.95
CA PHE A 195 16.18 11.88 -5.52
C PHE A 195 17.44 12.23 -4.73
N ARG A 196 17.26 13.00 -3.65
CA ARG A 196 18.30 13.33 -2.65
C ARG A 196 17.76 13.15 -1.23
N PRO A 197 18.56 12.66 -0.27
CA PRO A 197 18.11 12.37 1.09
C PRO A 197 18.14 13.57 2.06
N TRP A 198 18.62 14.75 1.63
CA TRP A 198 18.80 15.96 2.47
C TRP A 198 17.85 17.11 2.12
N GLY A 199 16.63 16.78 1.73
CA GLY A 199 15.54 17.73 1.52
C GLY A 199 15.13 18.42 2.83
N LYS A 200 14.83 19.72 2.74
CA LYS A 200 14.35 20.52 3.87
C LYS A 200 12.85 20.36 4.14
N PHE A 201 12.09 19.97 3.12
CA PHE A 201 10.63 19.91 3.17
C PHE A 201 10.15 18.50 2.89
N ALA A 202 9.09 18.11 3.60
CA ALA A 202 8.44 16.83 3.40
C ALA A 202 7.66 16.83 2.08
N LEU A 203 7.86 15.79 1.27
CA LEU A 203 7.13 15.56 0.03
C LEU A 203 6.18 14.37 0.17
N ASN A 204 5.08 14.41 -0.57
CA ASN A 204 4.03 13.39 -0.53
C ASN A 204 4.37 12.23 -1.48
N PHE A 205 4.59 11.06 -0.90
CA PHE A 205 4.74 9.79 -1.62
C PHE A 205 3.52 8.92 -1.37
N CYS A 206 3.00 8.29 -2.41
CA CYS A 206 1.91 7.32 -2.28
C CYS A 206 2.48 5.91 -2.36
N ILE A 207 2.11 5.06 -1.40
CA ILE A 207 2.50 3.65 -1.38
C ILE A 207 1.34 2.81 -1.89
N GLU A 208 1.62 1.98 -2.88
CA GLU A 208 0.65 1.05 -3.45
C GLU A 208 1.18 -0.38 -3.33
N LEU A 209 0.47 -1.23 -2.60
CA LEU A 209 0.88 -2.62 -2.39
C LEU A 209 0.60 -3.45 -3.64
N GLN A 210 1.61 -4.21 -4.04
CA GLN A 210 1.56 -5.17 -5.16
C GLN A 210 1.67 -6.62 -4.67
N GLY A 211 1.78 -6.82 -3.36
CA GLY A 211 2.03 -8.11 -2.73
C GLY A 211 2.17 -7.98 -1.22
N SER A 212 2.37 -9.09 -0.55
CA SER A 212 2.63 -9.13 0.90
C SER A 212 3.98 -8.52 1.29
N ASN A 213 4.95 -8.47 0.38
CA ASN A 213 6.26 -7.85 0.60
C ASN A 213 6.68 -6.98 -0.59
N LEU A 214 5.76 -6.66 -1.49
CA LEU A 214 6.01 -5.89 -2.70
C LEU A 214 5.15 -4.63 -2.73
N LEU A 215 5.76 -3.53 -3.11
CA LEU A 215 5.07 -2.26 -3.29
C LEU A 215 5.60 -1.49 -4.50
N THR A 216 4.82 -0.51 -4.93
CA THR A 216 5.23 0.58 -5.82
C THR A 216 5.12 1.89 -5.05
N VAL A 217 5.90 2.88 -5.49
CA VAL A 217 5.88 4.24 -4.92
C VAL A 217 5.56 5.23 -6.02
N LEU A 218 4.44 5.92 -5.90
CA LEU A 218 4.13 7.07 -6.75
C LEU A 218 4.74 8.33 -6.12
N ALA A 219 5.62 8.98 -6.87
CA ALA A 219 6.39 10.12 -6.40
C ALA A 219 5.60 11.44 -6.54
N PRO A 220 6.04 12.53 -5.89
CA PRO A 220 5.34 13.82 -5.89
C PRO A 220 5.16 14.45 -7.29
N ASN A 221 5.97 14.06 -8.26
CA ASN A 221 5.88 14.51 -9.65
C ASN A 221 4.85 13.72 -10.47
N GLY A 222 4.14 12.76 -9.88
CA GLY A 222 3.09 11.99 -10.54
C GLY A 222 3.57 10.75 -11.30
N PHE A 223 4.85 10.38 -11.17
CA PHE A 223 5.42 9.21 -11.82
C PHE A 223 5.82 8.14 -10.79
N TYR A 224 5.76 6.88 -11.20
CA TYR A 224 6.24 5.77 -10.41
C TYR A 224 7.77 5.78 -10.31
N MET A 225 8.25 5.58 -9.10
CA MET A 225 9.66 5.43 -8.79
C MET A 225 10.16 4.09 -9.33
N ARG A 226 11.25 4.10 -10.10
CA ARG A 226 11.85 2.91 -10.71
C ARG A 226 13.37 2.85 -10.50
N SER A 227 13.89 1.63 -10.53
CA SER A 227 15.33 1.37 -10.57
C SER A 227 15.87 1.64 -11.97
N ASP A 228 16.77 2.62 -12.14
CA ASP A 228 17.43 2.84 -13.42
C ASP A 228 18.66 1.95 -13.59
N ARG A 229 18.94 1.52 -14.83
CA ARG A 229 20.10 0.65 -15.12
C ARG A 229 21.44 1.33 -14.82
N SER A 230 21.49 2.67 -14.82
CA SER A 230 22.67 3.43 -14.41
C SER A 230 22.96 3.33 -12.90
N GLY A 231 22.03 2.79 -12.11
CA GLY A 231 22.10 2.74 -10.65
C GLY A 231 21.41 3.90 -9.95
N THR A 232 21.03 4.97 -10.65
CA THR A 232 20.34 6.10 -10.03
C THR A 232 18.84 5.82 -9.81
N LEU A 233 18.30 6.26 -8.67
CA LEU A 233 16.87 6.20 -8.40
C LEU A 233 16.14 7.34 -9.13
N VAL A 234 15.12 7.00 -9.93
CA VAL A 234 14.36 7.96 -10.74
C VAL A 234 12.85 7.75 -10.59
N ALA A 235 12.07 8.80 -10.84
CA ALA A 235 10.62 8.75 -10.95
C ALA A 235 10.18 9.42 -12.25
N ASP A 236 10.06 8.60 -13.30
CA ASP A 236 9.70 9.00 -14.66
C ASP A 236 8.81 7.96 -15.36
N SER A 237 8.37 6.91 -14.65
CA SER A 237 7.53 5.85 -15.20
C SER A 237 6.05 6.19 -15.06
N GLU A 238 5.31 6.26 -16.16
CA GLU A 238 3.85 6.46 -16.16
C GLU A 238 3.10 5.19 -15.73
N ASP A 239 3.57 4.04 -16.21
CA ASP A 239 3.02 2.73 -15.89
C ASP A 239 3.90 1.98 -14.88
N ILE A 240 3.30 0.98 -14.21
CA ILE A 240 4.02 0.07 -13.31
C ILE A 240 4.77 -0.97 -14.15
N THR A 241 6.10 -0.86 -14.17
CA THR A 241 7.01 -1.83 -14.80
C THR A 241 7.70 -2.69 -13.75
N ARG A 242 8.49 -3.69 -14.17
CA ARG A 242 9.25 -4.55 -13.25
C ARG A 242 10.26 -3.74 -12.43
N GLU A 243 10.79 -2.66 -12.99
CA GLU A 243 11.72 -1.74 -12.36
C GLU A 243 11.05 -0.86 -11.29
N CYS A 244 9.72 -0.74 -11.32
CA CYS A 244 8.93 0.02 -10.33
C CYS A 244 8.58 -0.79 -9.08
N ILE A 245 8.83 -2.10 -9.09
CA ILE A 245 8.49 -3.01 -7.99
C ILE A 245 9.62 -2.99 -6.95
N TRP A 246 9.26 -2.79 -5.70
CA TRP A 246 10.18 -2.76 -4.57
C TRP A 246 9.78 -3.81 -3.53
N GLU A 247 10.73 -4.66 -3.17
CA GLU A 247 10.65 -5.48 -1.96
C GLU A 247 10.95 -4.61 -0.73
N PHE A 248 10.20 -4.81 0.37
CA PHE A 248 10.29 -3.96 1.57
C PHE A 248 10.13 -4.71 2.90
#